data_AF-A0A397UWX7-F1
#
_entry.id   AF-A0A397UWX7-F1
#
_cell.length_a   1.000
_cell.length_b   1.000
_cell.length_c   1.000
_cell.angle_alpha   90.00
_cell.angle_beta   90.00
_cell.angle_gamma   90.00
#
_symmetry.space_group_name_H-M   'P 1'
#
loop_
_entity.id
_entity.type
_entity.pdbx_description
1 polymer ?
#
loop_
_entity_poly.entity_id
_entity_poly.type
_entity_poly.pdbx_seq_one_letter_code
_entity_poly.pdbx_strand_id
1 'polypeptide(L)'
;MVAYRKKFLEEMKSLEHRIARYERETMEKIPPVLEANEKELILVTHDERNRRLIMVSEFLLEECSRLKLNEEEIRMHLNVPKEACCYLMPGKNQEGFWTIDNLLEQVRDKAIPTFEAKFPNAIAVFAFDNSTNHSVYAEDTFIATRMNLKPAGNQPIMRSTTFVGANGQLKTQHMAVLKERGLWKDKLPLEYKAYKGKEISNNLQVDCCARKIIASQPDFIAQKSAIVELIESAGHICIFYPKFHCELNFIEMYWGAAKNYARKHCDYTWAGLQTTIPQALDSVDTITIRKFAQKSWRYMELYREGLTGKMAKMTIANGWAVQWIKNSLTLALFNWLNSNLKLSDRKELAGSVLDNAINDINQLFLYPKYWFNKFNLDLESINFVSLETWFSYYYQAWTYYKPTKLLSKFESYKVEKLPFDNNIYEQFKDNILAYWYFCSTMYEELEFVATKIFSISVTSASVEHLFSSMGFLHTS
;
A
#
# COMPACT_ATOMS: atom_id res chain seq x y z
N MET A 1 0.29 0.90 13.30
CA MET A 1 0.13 0.75 11.84
C MET A 1 1.03 1.72 11.07
N VAL A 2 1.04 3.01 11.44
CA VAL A 2 1.87 4.07 10.80
C VAL A 2 3.38 3.77 10.79
N ALA A 3 3.95 3.24 11.88
CA ALA A 3 5.39 2.97 11.96
C ALA A 3 5.87 1.91 10.96
N TYR A 4 5.12 0.82 10.75
CA TYR A 4 5.46 -0.24 9.78
C TYR A 4 5.42 0.28 8.34
N ARG A 5 4.38 1.05 8.02
CA ARG A 5 4.26 1.71 6.71
C ARG A 5 5.43 2.66 6.46
N LYS A 6 5.81 3.47 7.46
CA LYS A 6 6.94 4.39 7.35
C LYS A 6 8.25 3.66 7.04
N LYS A 7 8.56 2.60 7.79
CA LYS A 7 9.76 1.77 7.57
C LYS A 7 9.80 1.20 6.14
N PHE A 8 8.69 0.62 5.68
CA PHE A 8 8.58 0.10 4.32
C PHE A 8 8.79 1.18 3.25
N LEU A 9 8.21 2.37 3.42
CA LEU A 9 8.36 3.47 2.45
C LEU A 9 9.79 4.01 2.39
N GLU A 10 10.49 4.03 3.53
CA GLU A 10 11.91 4.40 3.61
C GLU A 10 12.79 3.35 2.93
N GLU A 11 12.54 2.07 3.18
CA GLU A 11 13.22 0.95 2.51
C GLU A 11 13.01 1.00 0.99
N MET A 12 11.76 1.11 0.53
CA MET A 12 11.46 1.25 -0.90
C MET A 12 12.13 2.49 -1.52
N LYS A 13 12.16 3.62 -0.80
CA LYS A 13 12.81 4.85 -1.29
C LYS A 13 14.32 4.65 -1.48
N SER A 14 14.96 3.83 -0.64
CA SER A 14 16.40 3.54 -0.76
C SER A 14 16.75 2.63 -1.95
N LEU A 15 15.77 1.88 -2.47
CA LEU A 15 15.95 0.98 -3.62
C LEU A 15 15.55 1.63 -4.95
N GLU A 16 14.72 2.66 -4.90
CA GLU A 16 13.99 3.23 -6.04
C GLU A 16 14.90 3.75 -7.17
N HIS A 17 16.09 4.26 -6.85
CA HIS A 17 17.01 4.77 -7.89
C HIS A 17 17.58 3.69 -8.80
N ARG A 18 17.56 2.42 -8.35
CA ARG A 18 18.04 1.26 -9.11
C ARG A 18 16.92 0.45 -9.76
N ILE A 19 15.67 0.85 -9.58
CA ILE A 19 14.49 0.18 -10.15
C ILE A 19 14.04 0.95 -11.40
N ALA A 20 13.80 0.24 -12.49
CA ALA A 20 13.25 0.85 -13.71
C ALA A 20 11.86 1.43 -13.46
N ARG A 21 11.56 2.53 -14.13
CA ARG A 21 10.21 3.12 -14.15
C ARG A 21 9.55 2.84 -15.49
N TYR A 22 8.24 2.95 -15.54
CA TYR A 22 7.48 2.84 -16.79
C TYR A 22 6.75 4.14 -17.05
N GLU A 23 6.86 4.66 -18.28
CA GLU A 23 6.16 5.85 -18.75
C GLU A 23 4.63 5.65 -18.63
N ARG A 24 3.87 6.72 -18.40
CA ARG A 24 2.45 6.64 -17.99
C ARG A 24 1.48 6.36 -19.13
N GLU A 25 1.79 6.78 -20.35
CA GLU A 25 0.92 6.64 -21.51
C GLU A 25 1.31 5.43 -22.36
N THR A 26 2.59 5.32 -22.69
CA THR A 26 3.14 4.30 -23.58
C THR A 26 3.53 3.02 -22.83
N MET A 27 3.72 3.09 -21.50
CA MET A 27 4.26 1.99 -20.68
C MET A 27 5.65 1.54 -21.15
N GLU A 28 6.40 2.45 -21.79
CA GLU A 28 7.79 2.24 -22.16
C GLU A 28 8.67 2.20 -20.92
N LYS A 29 9.63 1.27 -20.91
CA LYS A 29 10.59 1.12 -19.82
C LYS A 29 11.57 2.29 -19.85
N ILE A 30 11.71 2.96 -18.72
CA ILE A 30 12.71 3.98 -18.42
C ILE A 30 13.74 3.31 -17.49
N PRO A 31 14.92 2.91 -18.02
CA PRO A 31 15.95 2.28 -17.21
C PRO A 31 16.44 3.19 -16.08
N PRO A 32 16.86 2.62 -14.94
CA PRO A 32 17.47 3.40 -13.87
C PRO A 32 18.84 3.95 -14.29
N VAL A 33 19.23 5.08 -13.70
CA VAL A 33 20.60 5.59 -13.81
C VAL A 33 21.42 4.93 -12.70
N LEU A 34 22.34 4.05 -13.10
CA LEU A 34 23.14 3.24 -12.18
C LEU A 34 24.55 3.81 -12.03
N GLU A 35 25.05 3.86 -10.81
CA GLU A 35 26.44 4.20 -10.51
C GLU A 35 27.39 3.03 -10.87
N ALA A 36 28.70 3.33 -10.92
CA ALA A 36 29.70 2.29 -11.16
C ALA A 36 29.62 1.18 -10.10
N ASN A 37 29.45 -0.07 -10.56
CA ASN A 37 29.23 -1.29 -9.77
C ASN A 37 27.81 -1.53 -9.24
N GLU A 38 26.84 -0.66 -9.54
CA GLU A 38 25.44 -0.95 -9.24
C GLU A 38 24.82 -1.91 -10.27
N LYS A 39 23.94 -2.79 -9.79
CA LYS A 39 23.07 -3.64 -10.61
C LYS A 39 21.64 -3.14 -10.54
N GLU A 40 20.92 -3.27 -11.66
CA GLU A 40 19.47 -3.03 -11.71
C GLU A 40 18.75 -3.90 -10.67
N LEU A 41 17.81 -3.30 -9.96
CA LEU A 41 16.90 -3.96 -9.05
C LEU A 41 15.58 -4.22 -9.77
N ILE A 42 15.08 -5.45 -9.69
CA ILE A 42 13.79 -5.82 -10.25
C ILE A 42 12.87 -6.25 -9.12
N LEU A 43 11.74 -5.57 -8.98
CA LEU A 43 10.74 -5.90 -7.97
C LEU A 43 9.96 -7.16 -8.36
N VAL A 44 10.05 -8.18 -7.52
CA VAL A 44 9.37 -9.48 -7.69
C VAL A 44 8.34 -9.63 -6.60
N THR A 45 7.07 -9.42 -6.94
CA THR A 45 5.97 -9.49 -5.97
C THR A 45 5.43 -10.91 -5.87
N HIS A 46 5.00 -11.31 -4.69
CA HIS A 46 4.46 -12.64 -4.42
C HIS A 46 3.18 -12.55 -3.58
N ASP A 47 2.27 -13.49 -3.82
CA ASP A 47 1.08 -13.74 -2.99
C ASP A 47 0.52 -15.13 -3.33
N GLU A 48 -0.12 -15.76 -2.34
CA GLU A 48 -0.84 -17.01 -2.54
C GLU A 48 -2.35 -16.83 -2.39
N ARG A 49 -3.10 -17.28 -3.40
CA ARG A 49 -4.56 -17.18 -3.42
C ARG A 49 -5.24 -18.52 -3.49
N ASN A 50 -6.06 -18.79 -2.48
CA ASN A 50 -7.01 -19.90 -2.48
C ASN A 50 -8.27 -19.54 -3.29
N ARG A 51 -8.58 -20.34 -4.32
CA ARG A 51 -9.82 -20.28 -5.10
C ARG A 51 -10.79 -21.41 -4.74
N ARG A 52 -11.15 -21.51 -3.46
CA ARG A 52 -12.12 -22.46 -2.86
C ARG A 52 -11.75 -23.95 -2.96
N LEU A 53 -11.00 -24.37 -3.98
CA LEU A 53 -10.59 -25.76 -4.24
C LEU A 53 -9.19 -25.91 -4.86
N ILE A 54 -8.61 -24.83 -5.41
CA ILE A 54 -7.21 -24.80 -5.90
C ILE A 54 -6.54 -23.56 -5.30
N MET A 55 -5.41 -23.76 -4.64
CA MET A 55 -4.51 -22.72 -4.21
C MET A 55 -3.44 -22.49 -5.27
N VAL A 56 -3.19 -21.22 -5.57
CA VAL A 56 -2.18 -20.79 -6.54
C VAL A 56 -1.20 -19.88 -5.83
N SER A 57 0.09 -20.14 -6.01
CA SER A 57 1.19 -19.32 -5.49
C SER A 57 1.96 -18.77 -6.69
N GLU A 58 2.04 -17.45 -6.84
CA GLU A 58 2.52 -16.79 -8.05
C GLU A 58 3.50 -15.65 -7.78
N PHE A 59 4.41 -15.42 -8.73
CA PHE A 59 5.34 -14.29 -8.73
C PHE A 59 5.06 -13.36 -9.91
N LEU A 60 5.00 -12.05 -9.65
CA LEU A 60 4.62 -11.04 -10.63
C LEU A 60 5.60 -9.86 -10.65
N LEU A 61 5.96 -9.41 -11.86
CA LEU A 61 6.95 -8.38 -12.16
C LEU A 61 6.42 -7.42 -13.24
N GLU A 62 6.95 -6.20 -13.28
CA GLU A 62 6.58 -5.20 -14.30
C GLU A 62 7.17 -5.52 -15.69
N GLU A 63 8.35 -6.16 -15.71
CA GLU A 63 9.16 -6.45 -16.89
C GLU A 63 8.51 -7.50 -17.78
N CYS A 64 8.13 -8.62 -17.17
CA CYS A 64 7.70 -9.83 -17.88
C CYS A 64 6.38 -10.41 -17.37
N SER A 65 5.65 -9.68 -16.52
CA SER A 65 4.41 -10.17 -15.91
C SER A 65 4.66 -11.36 -14.98
N ARG A 66 4.21 -12.56 -15.34
CA ARG A 66 4.43 -13.76 -14.54
C ARG A 66 5.90 -14.16 -14.64
N LEU A 67 6.50 -14.65 -13.55
CA LEU A 67 7.88 -15.15 -13.57
C LEU A 67 7.97 -16.47 -14.34
N LYS A 68 8.16 -16.34 -15.65
CA LYS A 68 8.09 -17.43 -16.63
C LYS A 68 9.10 -17.22 -17.75
N LEU A 69 9.72 -18.31 -18.18
CA LEU A 69 10.61 -18.35 -19.33
C LEU A 69 9.81 -18.45 -20.64
N ASN A 70 10.28 -17.76 -21.67
CA ASN A 70 9.81 -17.91 -23.04
C ASN A 70 10.44 -19.14 -23.72
N GLU A 71 9.99 -19.50 -24.92
CA GLU A 71 10.46 -20.69 -25.62
C GLU A 71 11.96 -20.69 -25.96
N GLU A 72 12.56 -19.51 -26.15
CA GLU A 72 13.99 -19.37 -26.39
C GLU A 72 14.80 -19.55 -25.11
N GLU A 73 14.39 -18.90 -24.03
CA GLU A 73 14.98 -19.04 -22.69
C GLU A 73 14.90 -20.50 -22.20
N ILE A 74 13.79 -21.19 -22.43
CA ILE A 74 13.64 -22.62 -22.09
C ILE A 74 14.64 -23.48 -22.86
N ARG A 75 14.91 -23.15 -24.13
CA ARG A 75 15.91 -23.88 -24.94
C ARG A 75 17.34 -23.63 -24.46
N MET A 76 17.62 -22.43 -23.94
CA MET A 76 18.93 -22.06 -23.39
C MET A 76 19.16 -22.61 -21.97
N HIS A 77 18.10 -22.75 -21.18
CA HIS A 77 18.15 -23.12 -19.76
C HIS A 77 17.35 -24.40 -19.47
N LEU A 78 17.78 -25.52 -20.07
CA LEU A 78 17.08 -26.82 -20.00
C LEU A 78 16.81 -27.34 -18.57
N ASN A 79 17.64 -26.95 -17.61
CA ASN A 79 17.53 -27.39 -16.21
C ASN A 79 16.77 -26.39 -15.31
N VAL A 80 16.30 -25.27 -15.87
CA VAL A 80 15.56 -24.25 -15.13
C VAL A 80 14.06 -24.46 -15.32
N PRO A 81 13.24 -24.37 -14.26
CA PRO A 81 11.80 -24.47 -14.39
C PRO A 81 11.22 -23.44 -15.38
N LYS A 82 10.17 -23.85 -16.10
CA LYS A 82 9.52 -23.00 -17.11
C LYS A 82 8.82 -21.80 -16.47
N GLU A 83 8.23 -21.98 -15.29
CA GLU A 83 7.57 -20.93 -14.53
C GLU A 83 7.70 -21.17 -13.03
N ALA A 84 7.69 -20.09 -12.26
CA ALA A 84 7.76 -20.14 -10.81
C ALA A 84 6.42 -20.48 -10.14
N CYS A 85 5.31 -20.40 -10.88
CA CYS A 85 3.96 -20.66 -10.37
C CYS A 85 3.81 -22.08 -9.81
N CYS A 86 3.12 -22.20 -8.68
CA CYS A 86 2.75 -23.46 -8.07
C CYS A 86 1.23 -23.54 -7.86
N TYR A 87 0.71 -24.76 -8.02
CA TYR A 87 -0.69 -25.10 -7.75
C TYR A 87 -0.72 -26.13 -6.63
N LEU A 88 -1.66 -25.99 -5.71
CA LEU A 88 -1.91 -26.94 -4.63
C LEU A 88 -3.41 -27.21 -4.55
N MET A 89 -3.79 -28.47 -4.47
CA MET A 89 -5.20 -28.88 -4.39
C MET A 89 -5.59 -29.28 -2.96
N PRO A 90 -6.18 -28.41 -2.13
CA PRO A 90 -6.57 -28.79 -0.77
C PRO A 90 -7.76 -29.79 -0.74
N GLY A 91 -7.64 -30.92 -0.01
CA GLY A 91 -8.75 -31.87 0.16
C GLY A 91 -8.42 -33.20 0.83
N LYS A 92 -9.47 -34.01 1.08
CA LYS A 92 -9.40 -35.27 1.85
C LYS A 92 -8.53 -36.37 1.22
N ASN A 93 -8.13 -36.22 -0.05
CA ASN A 93 -7.22 -37.11 -0.78
C ASN A 93 -6.29 -36.32 -1.73
N GLN A 94 -5.31 -35.59 -1.19
CA GLN A 94 -3.96 -35.28 -1.75
C GLN A 94 -3.55 -33.79 -1.63
N GLU A 95 -2.28 -33.57 -1.24
CA GLU A 95 -1.48 -32.33 -1.05
C GLU A 95 -1.66 -31.44 0.19
N GLY A 96 -2.74 -31.54 0.97
CA GLY A 96 -2.82 -30.85 2.27
C GLY A 96 -2.96 -29.31 2.20
N PHE A 97 -2.32 -28.58 3.12
CA PHE A 97 -2.34 -27.11 3.17
C PHE A 97 -0.98 -26.55 2.77
N TRP A 98 -0.97 -25.35 2.18
CA TRP A 98 0.27 -24.65 1.84
C TRP A 98 1.04 -24.23 3.09
N THR A 99 2.28 -24.70 3.22
CA THR A 99 3.17 -24.44 4.34
C THR A 99 4.34 -23.54 3.93
N ILE A 100 5.13 -23.12 4.91
CA ILE A 100 6.39 -22.41 4.63
C ILE A 100 7.36 -23.28 3.83
N ASP A 101 7.37 -24.60 4.02
CA ASP A 101 8.26 -25.49 3.28
C ASP A 101 7.94 -25.47 1.79
N ASN A 102 6.65 -25.44 1.43
CA ASN A 102 6.23 -25.28 0.03
C ASN A 102 6.72 -23.95 -0.56
N LEU A 103 6.67 -22.87 0.22
CA LEU A 103 7.16 -21.56 -0.22
C LEU A 103 8.69 -21.54 -0.36
N LEU A 104 9.44 -22.10 0.60
CA LEU A 104 10.89 -22.18 0.54
C LEU A 104 11.35 -23.02 -0.65
N GLU A 105 10.69 -24.15 -0.90
CA GLU A 105 10.91 -25.00 -2.07
C GLU A 105 10.61 -24.23 -3.36
N GLN A 106 9.46 -23.57 -3.45
CA GLN A 106 9.11 -22.76 -4.61
C GLN A 106 10.13 -21.64 -4.88
N VAL A 107 10.59 -20.94 -3.85
CA VAL A 107 11.58 -19.85 -3.99
C VAL A 107 12.93 -20.41 -4.43
N ARG A 108 13.42 -21.46 -3.75
CA ARG A 108 14.73 -22.07 -3.99
C ARG A 108 14.80 -22.74 -5.36
N ASP A 109 13.82 -23.57 -5.67
CA ASP A 109 13.92 -24.52 -6.77
C ASP A 109 13.26 -23.97 -8.05
N LYS A 110 12.40 -22.96 -7.93
CA LYS A 110 11.74 -22.34 -9.09
C LYS A 110 12.01 -20.85 -9.24
N ALA A 111 11.67 -20.02 -8.24
CA ALA A 111 11.65 -18.57 -8.42
C ALA A 111 13.05 -17.99 -8.66
N ILE A 112 14.04 -18.31 -7.82
CA ILE A 112 15.43 -17.82 -7.97
C ILE A 112 16.05 -18.31 -9.29
N PRO A 113 16.05 -19.62 -9.62
CA PRO A 113 16.60 -20.10 -10.88
C PRO A 113 15.94 -19.47 -12.12
N THR A 114 14.61 -19.32 -12.10
CA THR A 114 13.86 -18.70 -13.20
C THR A 114 14.21 -17.23 -13.34
N PHE A 115 14.36 -16.51 -12.22
CA PHE A 115 14.77 -15.10 -12.22
C PHE A 115 16.19 -14.92 -12.75
N GLU A 116 17.16 -15.69 -12.26
CA GLU A 116 18.57 -15.58 -12.67
C GLU A 116 18.78 -15.93 -14.14
N ALA A 117 18.04 -16.92 -14.66
CA ALA A 117 18.05 -17.24 -16.09
C ALA A 117 17.50 -16.08 -16.93
N LYS A 118 16.45 -15.40 -16.44
CA LYS A 118 15.77 -14.33 -17.16
C LYS A 118 16.49 -12.98 -17.06
N PHE A 119 17.15 -12.72 -15.94
CA PHE A 119 17.78 -11.44 -15.62
C PHE A 119 19.17 -11.63 -14.99
N PRO A 120 20.15 -12.19 -15.74
CA PRO A 120 21.44 -12.62 -15.19
C PRO A 120 22.30 -11.50 -14.57
N ASN A 121 22.04 -10.24 -14.93
CA ASN A 121 22.77 -9.07 -14.45
C ASN A 121 21.96 -8.20 -13.48
N ALA A 122 20.78 -8.63 -13.06
CA ALA A 122 19.93 -7.90 -12.11
C ALA A 122 19.94 -8.56 -10.73
N ILE A 123 19.44 -7.84 -9.73
CA ILE A 123 19.18 -8.37 -8.39
C ILE A 123 17.67 -8.32 -8.16
N ALA A 124 17.09 -9.46 -7.79
CA ALA A 124 15.68 -9.52 -7.41
C ALA A 124 15.45 -8.83 -6.06
N VAL A 125 14.38 -8.05 -5.99
CA VAL A 125 13.78 -7.57 -4.75
C VAL A 125 12.50 -8.37 -4.54
N PHE A 126 12.59 -9.50 -3.85
CA PHE A 126 11.44 -10.34 -3.54
C PHE A 126 10.59 -9.70 -2.44
N ALA A 127 9.34 -9.39 -2.76
CA ALA A 127 8.41 -8.70 -1.89
C ALA A 127 7.25 -9.63 -1.50
N PHE A 128 7.16 -9.94 -0.20
CA PHE A 128 6.15 -10.82 0.36
C PHE A 128 5.13 -10.06 1.21
N ASP A 129 3.93 -10.60 1.33
CA ASP A 129 3.00 -10.14 2.35
C ASP A 129 3.54 -10.48 3.76
N ASN A 130 3.01 -9.80 4.78
CA ASN A 130 3.43 -10.02 6.18
C ASN A 130 2.56 -11.09 6.85
N SER A 131 2.47 -12.25 6.18
CA SER A 131 1.85 -13.47 6.68
C SER A 131 2.68 -14.11 7.78
N THR A 132 2.02 -14.82 8.70
CA THR A 132 2.71 -15.58 9.76
C THR A 132 3.58 -16.69 9.18
N ASN A 133 3.21 -17.23 8.01
CA ASN A 133 4.00 -18.25 7.33
C ASN A 133 5.38 -17.72 6.90
N HIS A 134 5.47 -16.47 6.45
CA HIS A 134 6.73 -15.86 6.00
C HIS A 134 7.64 -15.42 7.17
N SER A 135 7.10 -15.43 8.39
CA SER A 135 7.82 -15.12 9.62
C SER A 135 8.45 -16.35 10.30
N VAL A 136 8.35 -17.53 9.67
CA VAL A 136 8.92 -18.76 10.24
C VAL A 136 10.44 -18.74 10.11
N TYR A 137 11.11 -18.93 11.24
CA TYR A 137 12.54 -19.11 11.34
C TYR A 137 12.91 -20.57 11.04
N ALA A 138 14.14 -20.79 10.57
CA ALA A 138 14.68 -22.14 10.38
C ALA A 138 14.63 -22.94 11.69
N GLU A 139 14.64 -24.27 11.58
CA GLU A 139 14.49 -25.16 12.74
C GLU A 139 15.61 -24.95 13.77
N ASP A 140 16.81 -24.63 13.27
CA ASP A 140 18.05 -24.43 14.03
C ASP A 140 18.26 -22.97 14.50
N THR A 141 17.33 -22.05 14.22
CA THR A 141 17.45 -20.64 14.63
C THR A 141 17.28 -20.44 16.14
N PHE A 142 18.03 -19.47 16.70
CA PHE A 142 17.91 -19.02 18.08
C PHE A 142 16.60 -18.31 18.38
N ILE A 143 15.65 -19.03 19.01
CA ILE A 143 14.36 -18.46 19.41
C ILE A 143 14.11 -18.71 20.89
N ALA A 144 13.96 -17.64 21.67
CA ALA A 144 13.78 -17.70 23.11
C ALA A 144 12.60 -18.61 23.56
N THR A 145 11.52 -18.68 22.76
CA THR A 145 10.34 -19.52 23.07
C THR A 145 10.60 -21.01 22.88
N ARG A 146 11.60 -21.39 22.07
CA ARG A 146 12.02 -22.78 21.82
C ARG A 146 13.03 -23.31 22.85
N MET A 147 13.48 -22.46 23.78
CA MET A 147 14.48 -22.81 24.80
C MET A 147 13.83 -23.18 26.14
N ASN A 148 14.37 -24.20 26.81
CA ASN A 148 13.97 -24.47 28.19
C ASN A 148 14.81 -23.64 29.17
N LEU A 149 14.20 -23.30 30.32
CA LEU A 149 14.89 -22.59 31.40
C LEU A 149 16.02 -23.41 32.04
N LYS A 150 15.87 -24.74 32.02
CA LYS A 150 16.81 -25.70 32.61
C LYS A 150 17.39 -26.58 31.49
N PRO A 151 18.62 -27.12 31.64
CA PRO A 151 19.27 -27.96 30.63
C PRO A 151 18.62 -29.35 30.45
N ALA A 152 17.37 -29.56 30.90
CA ALA A 152 16.67 -30.83 30.85
C ALA A 152 15.46 -30.76 29.89
N GLY A 153 15.07 -31.92 29.36
CA GLY A 153 13.96 -32.09 28.42
C GLY A 153 14.36 -31.95 26.95
N ASN A 154 13.47 -32.35 26.04
CA ASN A 154 13.67 -32.19 24.60
C ASN A 154 13.74 -30.69 24.26
N GLN A 155 14.81 -30.28 23.57
CA GLN A 155 14.96 -28.96 22.97
C GLN A 155 15.43 -29.11 21.52
N PRO A 156 15.03 -28.22 20.60
CA PRO A 156 15.56 -28.20 19.25
C PRO A 156 17.07 -27.94 19.26
N ILE A 157 17.82 -28.61 18.37
CA ILE A 157 19.24 -28.35 18.17
C ILE A 157 19.36 -27.01 17.44
N MET A 158 19.91 -26.00 18.10
CA MET A 158 20.15 -24.68 17.50
C MET A 158 21.58 -24.58 16.95
N ARG A 159 21.77 -23.80 15.88
CA ARG A 159 23.08 -23.53 15.27
C ARG A 159 24.03 -22.86 16.25
N SER A 160 25.34 -22.91 16.02
CA SER A 160 26.31 -22.21 16.88
C SER A 160 26.27 -20.69 16.62
N THR A 161 26.34 -19.89 17.68
CA THR A 161 26.57 -18.43 17.57
C THR A 161 27.73 -18.00 18.47
N THR A 162 28.16 -16.77 18.32
CA THR A 162 29.18 -16.14 19.16
C THR A 162 28.63 -14.91 19.86
N PHE A 163 29.03 -14.71 21.11
CA PHE A 163 28.69 -13.50 21.86
C PHE A 163 29.94 -12.88 22.48
N VAL A 164 29.88 -11.58 22.73
CA VAL A 164 30.94 -10.87 23.46
C VAL A 164 30.68 -11.05 24.96
N GLY A 165 31.58 -11.74 25.64
CA GLY A 165 31.51 -11.93 27.09
C GLY A 165 31.75 -10.63 27.86
N ALA A 166 31.46 -10.63 29.16
CA ALA A 166 31.68 -9.47 30.04
C ALA A 166 33.13 -8.96 30.07
N ASN A 167 34.09 -9.79 29.64
CA ASN A 167 35.51 -9.47 29.51
C ASN A 167 35.91 -8.99 28.09
N GLY A 168 34.96 -8.74 27.20
CA GLY A 168 35.21 -8.29 25.82
C GLY A 168 35.65 -9.39 24.85
N GLN A 169 35.78 -10.64 25.30
CA GLN A 169 36.20 -11.75 24.43
C GLN A 169 35.03 -12.40 23.71
N LEU A 170 35.24 -12.79 22.45
CA LEU A 170 34.30 -13.62 21.71
C LEU A 170 34.24 -15.02 22.33
N LYS A 171 33.04 -15.49 22.64
CA LYS A 171 32.77 -16.84 23.14
C LYS A 171 31.74 -17.53 22.27
N THR A 172 31.93 -18.82 22.03
CA THR A 172 30.91 -19.68 21.42
C THR A 172 29.77 -19.87 22.41
N GLN A 173 28.55 -19.64 21.96
CA GLN A 173 27.32 -19.78 22.72
C GLN A 173 26.84 -21.24 22.65
N HIS A 174 26.62 -21.86 23.81
CA HIS A 174 25.89 -23.14 23.93
C HIS A 174 24.44 -22.88 24.37
N MET A 175 23.67 -23.93 24.69
CA MET A 175 22.23 -23.79 24.95
C MET A 175 21.87 -23.17 26.32
N ALA A 176 22.84 -22.83 27.18
CA ALA A 176 22.59 -22.23 28.49
C ALA A 176 22.81 -20.71 28.52
N VAL A 177 22.17 -20.00 27.57
CA VAL A 177 22.33 -18.55 27.28
C VAL A 177 22.38 -17.66 28.53
N LEU A 178 21.43 -17.80 29.45
CA LEU A 178 21.37 -16.94 30.64
C LEU A 178 22.56 -17.15 31.59
N LYS A 179 23.06 -18.38 31.73
CA LYS A 179 24.20 -18.67 32.61
C LYS A 179 25.51 -18.26 31.96
N GLU A 180 25.70 -18.62 30.70
CA GLU A 180 26.92 -18.33 29.94
C GLU A 180 27.17 -16.83 29.78
N ARG A 181 26.10 -16.04 29.74
CA ARG A 181 26.16 -14.57 29.65
C ARG A 181 26.10 -13.84 30.99
N GLY A 182 26.00 -14.55 32.11
CA GLY A 182 25.88 -13.92 33.44
C GLY A 182 24.56 -13.14 33.64
N LEU A 183 23.51 -13.50 32.89
CA LEU A 183 22.19 -12.85 32.93
C LEU A 183 21.18 -13.59 33.83
N TRP A 184 21.60 -14.69 34.45
CA TRP A 184 20.78 -15.47 35.36
C TRP A 184 20.48 -14.69 36.64
N LYS A 185 19.20 -14.61 37.01
CA LYS A 185 18.74 -14.06 38.29
C LYS A 185 18.05 -15.14 39.11
N ASP A 186 18.23 -15.13 40.42
CA ASP A 186 17.55 -16.08 41.30
C ASP A 186 16.03 -15.89 41.23
N LYS A 187 15.30 -17.01 41.13
CA LYS A 187 13.83 -17.06 40.97
C LYS A 187 13.30 -16.38 39.70
N LEU A 188 14.12 -16.24 38.65
CA LEU A 188 13.68 -15.73 37.35
C LEU A 188 12.61 -16.64 36.72
N PRO A 189 11.37 -16.15 36.47
CA PRO A 189 10.35 -16.95 35.81
C PRO A 189 10.69 -17.16 34.32
N LEU A 190 10.30 -18.30 33.76
CA LEU A 190 10.45 -18.56 32.31
C LEU A 190 9.69 -17.52 31.48
N GLU A 191 8.46 -17.23 31.88
CA GLU A 191 7.55 -16.29 31.24
C GLU A 191 6.66 -15.64 32.29
N TYR A 192 6.41 -14.33 32.14
CA TYR A 192 5.48 -13.61 32.99
C TYR A 192 4.04 -13.93 32.58
N LYS A 193 3.25 -14.57 33.46
CA LYS A 193 1.82 -14.74 33.24
C LYS A 193 1.09 -13.49 33.72
N ALA A 194 0.62 -12.66 32.79
CA ALA A 194 -0.34 -11.61 33.14
C ALA A 194 -1.62 -12.27 33.69
N TYR A 195 -2.00 -11.94 34.93
CA TYR A 195 -3.30 -12.34 35.47
C TYR A 195 -4.40 -11.70 34.63
N LYS A 196 -5.40 -12.49 34.22
CA LYS A 196 -6.57 -12.02 33.45
C LYS A 196 -7.13 -10.74 34.06
N GLY A 197 -7.10 -9.63 33.31
CA GLY A 197 -7.93 -8.45 33.59
C GLY A 197 -7.25 -7.16 34.05
N LYS A 198 -5.91 -7.03 34.03
CA LYS A 198 -5.25 -5.70 34.12
C LYS A 198 -4.51 -5.39 32.84
N GLU A 199 -4.83 -4.24 32.24
CA GLU A 199 -4.07 -3.69 31.12
C GLU A 199 -2.59 -3.64 31.47
N ILE A 200 -1.79 -4.17 30.55
CA ILE A 200 -0.34 -4.14 30.61
C ILE A 200 0.07 -2.69 30.39
N SER A 201 0.63 -2.03 31.39
CA SER A 201 1.40 -0.82 31.13
C SER A 201 2.56 -1.21 30.20
N ASN A 202 2.73 -0.47 29.10
CA ASN A 202 3.77 -0.70 28.08
C ASN A 202 5.23 -0.59 28.61
N ASN A 203 5.41 -0.52 29.93
CA ASN A 203 6.68 -0.46 30.65
C ASN A 203 7.00 -1.78 31.39
N LEU A 204 6.68 -2.95 30.84
CA LEU A 204 7.30 -4.18 31.34
C LEU A 204 8.80 -4.13 31.04
N GLN A 205 9.55 -3.87 32.10
CA GLN A 205 11.00 -3.96 32.20
C GLN A 205 11.52 -5.19 31.42
N VAL A 206 12.53 -4.98 30.55
CA VAL A 206 13.11 -5.99 29.65
C VAL A 206 13.58 -7.24 30.39
N ASP A 207 13.78 -7.13 31.70
CA ASP A 207 14.26 -8.16 32.62
C ASP A 207 13.17 -8.88 33.44
N CYS A 208 11.90 -8.79 33.03
CA CYS A 208 10.78 -9.38 33.79
C CYS A 208 10.76 -10.93 33.78
N CYS A 209 11.32 -11.57 32.75
CA CYS A 209 11.36 -13.03 32.63
C CYS A 209 12.49 -13.50 31.70
N ALA A 210 12.87 -14.78 31.82
CA ALA A 210 13.93 -15.40 31.03
C ALA A 210 13.74 -15.23 29.53
N ARG A 211 12.53 -15.49 29.00
CA ARG A 211 12.25 -15.35 27.57
C ARG A 211 12.47 -13.94 27.04
N LYS A 212 12.07 -12.91 27.81
CA LYS A 212 12.25 -11.50 27.42
C LYS A 212 13.74 -11.12 27.40
N ILE A 213 14.50 -11.55 28.41
CA ILE A 213 15.96 -11.29 28.49
C ILE A 213 16.71 -11.98 27.34
N ILE A 214 16.34 -13.22 27.02
CA ILE A 214 16.94 -13.97 25.91
C ILE A 214 16.54 -13.33 24.57
N ALA A 215 15.26 -13.03 24.37
CA ALA A 215 14.78 -12.41 23.13
C ALA A 215 15.35 -11.00 22.91
N SER A 216 15.77 -10.30 23.97
CA SER A 216 16.41 -8.99 23.86
C SER A 216 17.91 -9.06 23.58
N GLN A 217 18.50 -10.25 23.48
CA GLN A 217 19.91 -10.40 23.18
C GLN A 217 20.20 -10.04 21.71
N PRO A 218 21.35 -9.41 21.39
CA PRO A 218 21.63 -8.93 20.04
C PRO A 218 21.57 -10.00 18.95
N ASP A 219 22.13 -11.18 19.23
CA ASP A 219 22.13 -12.32 18.31
C ASP A 219 20.75 -12.96 18.13
N PHE A 220 19.87 -12.88 19.14
CA PHE A 220 18.47 -13.31 19.01
C PHE A 220 17.63 -12.31 18.21
N ILE A 221 17.87 -11.00 18.41
CA ILE A 221 17.23 -9.94 17.63
C ILE A 221 17.68 -9.98 16.15
N ALA A 222 18.95 -10.33 15.91
CA ALA A 222 19.54 -10.37 14.59
C ALA A 222 19.11 -11.58 13.73
N GLN A 223 18.41 -12.56 14.30
CA GLN A 223 17.93 -13.72 13.55
C GLN A 223 16.95 -13.28 12.45
N LYS A 224 17.08 -13.90 11.27
CA LYS A 224 16.22 -13.65 10.11
C LYS A 224 15.30 -14.85 9.89
N SER A 225 14.14 -14.63 9.28
CA SER A 225 13.26 -15.76 8.91
C SER A 225 13.92 -16.60 7.82
N ALA A 226 13.50 -17.86 7.69
CA ALA A 226 14.11 -18.81 6.76
C ALA A 226 14.09 -18.32 5.31
N ILE A 227 13.02 -17.63 4.91
CA ILE A 227 12.88 -17.07 3.56
C ILE A 227 13.85 -15.91 3.30
N VAL A 228 14.11 -15.08 4.31
CA VAL A 228 15.09 -13.98 4.20
C VAL A 228 16.49 -14.55 4.09
N GLU A 229 16.85 -15.54 4.94
CA GLU A 229 18.14 -16.21 4.84
C GLU A 229 18.35 -16.86 3.46
N LEU A 230 17.33 -17.57 2.95
CA LEU A 230 17.37 -18.20 1.63
C LEU A 230 17.65 -17.17 0.52
N ILE A 231 16.88 -16.08 0.47
CA ILE A 231 16.95 -15.09 -0.61
C ILE A 231 18.25 -14.28 -0.55
N GLU A 232 18.66 -13.86 0.66
CA GLU A 232 19.91 -13.10 0.82
C GLU A 232 21.14 -13.96 0.55
N SER A 233 21.11 -15.26 0.91
CA SER A 233 22.21 -16.18 0.58
C SER A 233 22.42 -16.40 -0.91
N ALA A 234 21.35 -16.22 -1.71
CA ALA A 234 21.40 -16.22 -3.18
C ALA A 234 21.82 -14.85 -3.77
N GLY A 235 22.13 -13.85 -2.94
CA GLY A 235 22.55 -12.52 -3.40
C GLY A 235 21.39 -11.61 -3.82
N HIS A 236 20.16 -11.93 -3.39
CA HIS A 236 18.96 -11.14 -3.64
C HIS A 236 18.45 -10.42 -2.38
N ILE A 237 17.47 -9.53 -2.56
CA ILE A 237 16.91 -8.71 -1.47
C ILE A 237 15.51 -9.25 -1.13
N CYS A 238 15.21 -9.40 0.17
CA CYS A 238 13.89 -9.78 0.66
C CYS A 238 13.26 -8.61 1.41
N ILE A 239 12.05 -8.20 1.02
CA ILE A 239 11.27 -7.14 1.68
C ILE A 239 9.86 -7.64 2.03
N PHE A 240 9.21 -6.96 2.99
CA PHE A 240 7.85 -7.30 3.42
C PHE A 240 6.91 -6.11 3.31
N TYR A 241 5.77 -6.31 2.67
CA TYR A 241 4.71 -5.31 2.63
C TYR A 241 4.17 -5.02 4.04
N PRO A 242 3.74 -3.78 4.32
CA PRO A 242 3.16 -3.46 5.62
C PRO A 242 1.78 -4.11 5.76
N LYS A 243 1.46 -4.59 6.96
CA LYS A 243 0.16 -5.23 7.25
C LYS A 243 -0.99 -4.27 6.92
N PHE A 244 -2.06 -4.83 6.33
CA PHE A 244 -3.30 -4.12 5.98
C PHE A 244 -3.18 -3.06 4.87
N HIS A 245 -2.15 -3.15 4.02
CA HIS A 245 -1.93 -2.23 2.90
C HIS A 245 -1.85 -2.97 1.55
N CYS A 246 -2.92 -3.68 1.18
CA CYS A 246 -2.95 -4.46 -0.07
C CYS A 246 -2.82 -3.59 -1.32
N GLU A 247 -3.14 -2.30 -1.25
CA GLU A 247 -2.93 -1.35 -2.34
C GLU A 247 -1.46 -1.14 -2.74
N LEU A 248 -0.51 -1.50 -1.87
CA LEU A 248 0.93 -1.41 -2.14
C LEU A 248 1.49 -2.63 -2.87
N ASN A 249 0.77 -3.75 -2.88
CA ASN A 249 1.16 -4.98 -3.55
C ASN A 249 0.34 -5.16 -4.84
N PHE A 250 0.92 -4.86 -6.00
CA PHE A 250 0.15 -4.84 -7.25
C PHE A 250 -0.32 -6.22 -7.73
N ILE A 251 0.25 -7.32 -7.22
CA ILE A 251 -0.26 -8.68 -7.46
C ILE A 251 -1.71 -8.82 -6.98
N GLU A 252 -2.14 -8.02 -6.00
CA GLU A 252 -3.51 -8.04 -5.51
C GLU A 252 -4.53 -7.55 -6.55
N MET A 253 -4.13 -6.59 -7.38
CA MET A 253 -4.93 -6.12 -8.50
C MET A 253 -4.96 -7.15 -9.63
N TYR A 254 -3.82 -7.81 -9.89
CA TYR A 254 -3.73 -8.95 -10.82
C TYR A 254 -4.68 -10.08 -10.41
N TRP A 255 -4.71 -10.45 -9.13
CA TRP A 255 -5.67 -11.43 -8.62
C TRP A 255 -7.11 -11.00 -8.80
N GLY A 256 -7.42 -9.71 -8.63
CA GLY A 256 -8.73 -9.15 -8.90
C GLY A 256 -9.17 -9.36 -10.35
N ALA A 257 -8.29 -9.06 -11.31
CA ALA A 257 -8.53 -9.23 -12.74
C ALA A 257 -8.69 -10.72 -13.12
N ALA A 258 -7.77 -11.58 -12.67
CA ALA A 258 -7.83 -13.02 -12.94
C ALA A 258 -9.07 -13.68 -12.30
N LYS A 259 -9.53 -13.20 -11.13
CA LYS A 259 -10.78 -13.69 -10.51
C LYS A 259 -12.00 -13.27 -11.34
N ASN A 260 -12.00 -12.05 -11.87
CA ASN A 260 -13.07 -11.58 -12.74
C ASN A 260 -13.16 -12.43 -14.03
N TYR A 261 -12.03 -12.74 -14.65
CA TYR A 261 -11.99 -13.63 -15.82
C TYR A 261 -12.57 -15.00 -15.47
N ALA A 262 -12.07 -15.65 -14.41
CA ALA A 262 -12.53 -16.98 -14.07
C ALA A 262 -14.01 -17.04 -13.70
N ARG A 263 -14.57 -16.00 -13.04
CA ARG A 263 -16.01 -15.93 -12.75
C ARG A 263 -16.86 -15.88 -14.01
N LYS A 264 -16.40 -15.19 -15.06
CA LYS A 264 -17.10 -15.09 -16.35
C LYS A 264 -17.04 -16.39 -17.17
N HIS A 265 -16.02 -17.21 -16.94
CA HIS A 265 -15.75 -18.46 -17.69
C HIS A 265 -15.89 -19.70 -16.79
N CYS A 266 -16.65 -19.58 -15.69
CA CYS A 266 -16.89 -20.68 -14.76
C CYS A 266 -18.10 -21.49 -15.22
N ASP A 267 -17.88 -22.77 -15.50
CA ASP A 267 -18.94 -23.75 -15.78
C ASP A 267 -19.40 -24.49 -14.51
N TYR A 268 -18.84 -24.13 -13.35
CA TYR A 268 -19.06 -24.73 -12.04
C TYR A 268 -18.67 -26.22 -11.95
N THR A 269 -17.81 -26.70 -12.85
CA THR A 269 -17.25 -28.05 -12.78
C THR A 269 -15.81 -28.04 -12.28
N TRP A 270 -15.35 -29.15 -11.69
CA TRP A 270 -13.96 -29.29 -11.25
C TRP A 270 -12.98 -29.26 -12.44
N ALA A 271 -13.30 -30.00 -13.50
CA ALA A 271 -12.48 -30.03 -14.71
C ALA A 271 -12.41 -28.65 -15.37
N GLY A 272 -13.55 -27.96 -15.48
CA GLY A 272 -13.60 -26.58 -15.96
C GLY A 272 -12.79 -25.63 -15.10
N LEU A 273 -12.82 -25.77 -13.77
CA LEU A 273 -11.98 -24.97 -12.88
C LEU A 273 -10.48 -25.21 -13.13
N GLN A 274 -10.05 -26.46 -13.31
CA GLN A 274 -8.66 -26.81 -13.61
C GLN A 274 -8.18 -26.17 -14.92
N THR A 275 -9.04 -26.08 -15.94
CA THR A 275 -8.69 -25.43 -17.23
C THR A 275 -8.78 -23.90 -17.17
N THR A 276 -9.77 -23.37 -16.45
CA THR A 276 -10.05 -21.94 -16.41
C THR A 276 -9.04 -21.16 -15.56
N ILE A 277 -8.44 -21.77 -14.53
CA ILE A 277 -7.46 -21.06 -13.69
C ILE A 277 -6.24 -20.62 -14.50
N PRO A 278 -5.48 -21.50 -15.20
CA PRO A 278 -4.33 -21.07 -16.01
C PRO A 278 -4.71 -20.01 -17.05
N GLN A 279 -5.83 -20.20 -17.74
CA GLN A 279 -6.35 -19.21 -18.71
C GLN A 279 -6.61 -17.85 -18.05
N ALA A 280 -7.15 -17.84 -16.84
CA ALA A 280 -7.39 -16.62 -16.10
C ALA A 280 -6.09 -15.92 -15.69
N LEU A 281 -5.03 -16.67 -15.34
CA LEU A 281 -3.72 -16.12 -15.02
C LEU A 281 -3.07 -15.48 -16.25
N ASP A 282 -3.20 -16.12 -17.41
CA ASP A 282 -2.66 -15.65 -18.68
C ASP A 282 -3.51 -14.55 -19.34
N SER A 283 -4.75 -14.34 -18.87
CA SER A 283 -5.67 -13.33 -19.42
C SER A 283 -5.28 -11.87 -19.13
N VAL A 284 -4.39 -11.64 -18.15
CA VAL A 284 -3.98 -10.30 -17.74
C VAL A 284 -2.69 -9.95 -18.47
N ASP A 285 -2.77 -8.99 -19.38
CA ASP A 285 -1.63 -8.57 -20.19
C ASP A 285 -0.62 -7.72 -19.40
N THR A 286 0.60 -7.63 -19.94
CA THR A 286 1.72 -6.91 -19.32
C THR A 286 1.47 -5.42 -19.14
N ILE A 287 0.76 -4.77 -20.07
CA ILE A 287 0.44 -3.34 -19.97
C ILE A 287 -0.50 -3.11 -18.78
N THR A 288 -1.49 -3.98 -18.61
CA THR A 288 -2.39 -3.96 -17.45
C THR A 288 -1.64 -4.17 -16.13
N ILE A 289 -0.68 -5.09 -16.09
CA ILE A 289 0.15 -5.33 -14.89
C ILE A 289 1.03 -4.13 -14.54
N ARG A 290 1.66 -3.49 -15.53
CA ARG A 290 2.43 -2.23 -15.33
C ARG A 290 1.54 -1.11 -14.79
N LYS A 291 0.29 -0.99 -15.29
CA LYS A 291 -0.69 -0.03 -14.75
C LYS A 291 -1.04 -0.32 -13.29
N PHE A 292 -1.12 -1.60 -12.89
CA PHE A 292 -1.30 -1.96 -11.49
C PHE A 292 -0.09 -1.57 -10.65
N ALA A 293 1.13 -1.84 -11.11
CA ALA A 293 2.33 -1.44 -10.39
C ALA A 293 2.45 0.08 -10.25
N GLN A 294 2.23 0.84 -11.31
CA GLN A 294 2.19 2.32 -11.25
C GLN A 294 1.16 2.82 -10.24
N LYS A 295 0.00 2.17 -10.15
CA LYS A 295 -1.01 2.52 -9.14
C LYS A 295 -0.49 2.31 -7.72
N SER A 296 0.21 1.20 -7.45
CA SER A 296 0.86 0.94 -6.16
C SER A 296 1.98 1.95 -5.85
N TRP A 297 2.82 2.30 -6.82
CA TRP A 297 3.84 3.34 -6.68
C TRP A 297 3.24 4.69 -6.30
N ARG A 298 2.14 5.09 -6.95
CA ARG A 298 1.43 6.33 -6.59
C ARG A 298 0.86 6.29 -5.17
N TYR A 299 0.37 5.14 -4.70
CA TYR A 299 0.00 5.02 -3.28
C TYR A 299 1.20 5.24 -2.35
N MET A 300 2.38 4.71 -2.69
CA MET A 300 3.60 4.94 -1.92
C MET A 300 3.98 6.42 -1.87
N GLU A 301 3.93 7.12 -3.01
CA GLU A 301 4.14 8.58 -3.09
C GLU A 301 3.17 9.34 -2.19
N LEU A 302 1.87 9.08 -2.31
CA LEU A 302 0.84 9.71 -1.47
C LEU A 302 1.08 9.45 0.02
N TYR A 303 1.48 8.23 0.38
CA TYR A 303 1.78 7.89 1.78
C TYR A 303 3.04 8.58 2.30
N ARG A 304 4.05 8.82 1.46
CA ARG A 304 5.25 9.61 1.82
C ARG A 304 4.90 11.07 2.06
N GLU A 305 3.98 11.62 1.28
CA GLU A 305 3.45 12.97 1.47
C GLU A 305 2.45 13.06 2.64
N GLY A 306 2.04 11.94 3.23
CA GLY A 306 1.14 11.87 4.38
C GLY A 306 -0.34 11.67 4.03
N LEU A 307 -0.73 11.65 2.75
CA LEU A 307 -2.11 11.41 2.30
C LEU A 307 -2.46 9.93 2.49
N THR A 308 -3.43 9.59 3.33
CA THR A 308 -3.77 8.18 3.64
C THR A 308 -5.26 7.87 3.55
N GLY A 309 -5.64 6.61 3.83
CA GLY A 309 -7.04 6.21 3.96
C GLY A 309 -7.89 6.46 2.71
N LYS A 310 -9.09 7.00 2.92
CA LYS A 310 -10.05 7.33 1.84
C LYS A 310 -9.51 8.40 0.89
N MET A 311 -8.74 9.35 1.39
CA MET A 311 -8.17 10.43 0.58
C MET A 311 -7.18 9.91 -0.44
N ALA A 312 -6.26 9.04 -0.03
CA ALA A 312 -5.34 8.40 -0.98
C ALA A 312 -6.10 7.59 -2.04
N LYS A 313 -7.12 6.82 -1.63
CA LYS A 313 -7.96 6.05 -2.56
C LYS A 313 -8.70 6.94 -3.55
N MET A 314 -9.23 8.07 -3.11
CA MET A 314 -9.91 9.05 -3.94
C MET A 314 -8.94 9.70 -4.94
N THR A 315 -7.75 10.12 -4.49
CA THR A 315 -6.73 10.73 -5.36
C THR A 315 -6.30 9.77 -6.47
N ILE A 316 -6.05 8.51 -6.14
CA ILE A 316 -5.69 7.48 -7.10
C ILE A 316 -6.82 7.20 -8.10
N ALA A 317 -8.05 7.00 -7.60
CA ALA A 317 -9.18 6.63 -8.45
C ALA A 317 -9.62 7.75 -9.40
N ASN A 318 -9.35 9.02 -9.04
CA ASN A 318 -9.75 10.17 -9.84
C ASN A 318 -8.63 10.73 -10.72
N GLY A 319 -7.43 10.16 -10.66
CA GLY A 319 -6.32 10.46 -11.57
C GLY A 319 -5.80 11.89 -11.58
N TRP A 320 -6.32 12.79 -10.73
CA TRP A 320 -6.12 14.25 -10.78
C TRP A 320 -6.11 14.83 -12.20
N ALA A 321 -7.14 14.45 -12.94
CA ALA A 321 -7.95 15.29 -13.82
C ALA A 321 -9.11 14.40 -14.33
N VAL A 322 -10.36 14.82 -14.14
CA VAL A 322 -11.53 14.36 -14.94
C VAL A 322 -12.20 12.99 -14.67
N GLN A 323 -11.85 12.17 -13.65
CA GLN A 323 -12.65 10.94 -13.34
C GLN A 323 -13.58 10.99 -12.11
N TRP A 324 -13.51 12.07 -11.34
CA TRP A 324 -14.34 12.34 -10.16
C TRP A 324 -15.86 12.21 -10.32
N ILE A 325 -16.42 12.52 -11.49
CA ILE A 325 -17.87 12.43 -11.73
C ILE A 325 -18.39 10.98 -11.70
N LYS A 326 -17.49 9.99 -11.86
CA LYS A 326 -17.88 8.56 -11.94
C LYS A 326 -17.50 7.75 -10.69
N ASN A 327 -16.77 8.34 -9.74
CA ASN A 327 -16.34 7.63 -8.54
C ASN A 327 -17.39 7.73 -7.42
N SER A 328 -17.81 6.60 -6.86
CA SER A 328 -18.86 6.55 -5.84
C SER A 328 -18.53 7.31 -4.55
N LEU A 329 -17.25 7.44 -4.17
CA LEU A 329 -16.84 8.23 -3.00
C LEU A 329 -16.90 9.73 -3.29
N THR A 330 -16.61 10.14 -4.53
CA THR A 330 -16.71 11.54 -4.95
C THR A 330 -18.17 11.94 -5.18
N LEU A 331 -18.99 11.05 -5.75
CA LEU A 331 -20.44 11.23 -5.85
C LEU A 331 -21.06 11.42 -4.45
N ALA A 332 -20.62 10.65 -3.46
CA ALA A 332 -21.09 10.80 -2.08
C ALA A 332 -20.73 12.17 -1.46
N LEU A 333 -19.58 12.75 -1.81
CA LEU A 333 -19.20 14.11 -1.40
C LEU A 333 -20.04 15.19 -2.10
N PHE A 334 -20.33 15.04 -3.39
CA PHE A 334 -21.16 15.99 -4.13
C PHE A 334 -22.65 15.90 -3.76
N ASN A 335 -23.19 14.70 -3.60
CA ASN A 335 -24.54 14.49 -3.05
C ASN A 335 -24.65 15.05 -1.61
N TRP A 336 -23.54 15.11 -0.89
CA TRP A 336 -23.48 15.76 0.40
C TRP A 336 -23.38 17.29 0.30
N LEU A 337 -22.69 17.84 -0.71
CA LEU A 337 -22.62 19.28 -0.99
C LEU A 337 -23.95 19.84 -1.51
N ASN A 338 -24.73 19.03 -2.23
CA ASN A 338 -26.12 19.26 -2.59
C ASN A 338 -26.76 17.93 -3.03
N SER A 339 -27.77 17.47 -2.31
CA SER A 339 -28.45 16.19 -2.58
C SER A 339 -29.25 16.19 -3.89
N ASN A 340 -29.55 17.36 -4.44
CA ASN A 340 -30.37 17.54 -5.64
C ASN A 340 -29.55 17.83 -6.90
N LEU A 341 -28.22 17.82 -6.78
CA LEU A 341 -27.30 18.12 -7.87
C LEU A 341 -27.24 16.97 -8.88
N LYS A 342 -27.92 17.14 -10.02
CA LYS A 342 -27.63 16.34 -11.22
C LYS A 342 -26.40 16.95 -11.89
N LEU A 343 -25.24 16.31 -11.74
CA LEU A 343 -24.04 16.69 -12.48
C LEU A 343 -24.35 16.61 -13.99
N SER A 344 -24.28 17.74 -14.70
CA SER A 344 -24.57 17.80 -16.13
C SER A 344 -23.53 17.04 -16.93
N ASP A 345 -23.96 16.37 -18.00
CA ASP A 345 -23.05 15.66 -18.88
C ASP A 345 -22.25 16.67 -19.74
N ARG A 346 -20.96 16.74 -19.44
CA ARG A 346 -19.83 17.18 -20.28
C ARG A 346 -19.80 18.56 -20.95
N LYS A 347 -20.83 19.42 -21.02
CA LYS A 347 -20.73 20.61 -21.92
C LYS A 347 -21.29 21.98 -21.53
N GLU A 348 -21.98 22.21 -20.41
CA GLU A 348 -22.81 23.43 -20.30
C GLU A 348 -22.36 24.59 -19.39
N LEU A 349 -21.16 24.59 -18.82
CA LEU A 349 -20.75 25.65 -17.86
C LEU A 349 -19.52 26.48 -18.27
N ALA A 350 -19.26 26.67 -19.56
CA ALA A 350 -18.16 27.52 -20.03
C ALA A 350 -18.67 28.92 -20.42
N GLY A 351 -18.52 29.89 -19.52
CA GLY A 351 -18.86 31.30 -19.77
C GLY A 351 -18.05 32.27 -18.91
N SER A 352 -18.54 33.51 -18.80
CA SER A 352 -17.91 34.73 -18.22
C SER A 352 -17.26 34.61 -16.83
N VAL A 353 -17.52 33.53 -16.09
CA VAL A 353 -16.88 33.23 -14.81
C VAL A 353 -15.43 32.80 -15.00
N LEU A 354 -15.09 32.16 -16.12
CA LEU A 354 -13.72 31.73 -16.45
C LEU A 354 -12.78 32.94 -16.54
N ASP A 355 -13.23 34.03 -17.17
CA ASP A 355 -12.45 35.26 -17.36
C ASP A 355 -12.12 35.95 -16.03
N ASN A 356 -12.98 35.79 -15.01
CA ASN A 356 -12.73 36.30 -13.66
C ASN A 356 -11.88 35.35 -12.81
N ALA A 357 -12.03 34.02 -12.97
CA ALA A 357 -11.29 33.01 -12.20
C ALA A 357 -9.83 32.84 -12.67
N ILE A 358 -9.54 33.08 -13.95
CA ILE A 358 -8.18 32.97 -14.53
C ILE A 358 -7.20 33.99 -13.92
N ASN A 359 -7.69 35.16 -13.50
CA ASN A 359 -6.84 36.20 -12.89
C ASN A 359 -6.31 35.83 -11.49
N ASP A 360 -6.90 34.82 -10.82
CA ASP A 360 -6.62 34.45 -9.42
C ASP A 360 -6.12 33.00 -9.23
N ILE A 361 -5.69 32.31 -10.31
CA ILE A 361 -5.28 30.89 -10.28
C ILE A 361 -4.21 30.60 -9.22
N ASN A 362 -3.29 31.54 -8.97
CA ASN A 362 -2.24 31.37 -7.96
C ASN A 362 -2.75 31.33 -6.50
N GLN A 363 -3.99 31.77 -6.24
CA GLN A 363 -4.61 31.71 -4.91
C GLN A 363 -5.53 30.50 -4.69
N LEU A 364 -5.82 29.73 -5.74
CA LEU A 364 -6.81 28.66 -5.70
C LEU A 364 -6.33 27.39 -4.98
N PHE A 365 -5.01 27.16 -4.88
CA PHE A 365 -4.45 25.90 -4.38
C PHE A 365 -3.39 26.11 -3.29
N LEU A 366 -3.59 25.46 -2.15
CA LEU A 366 -2.62 25.42 -1.05
C LEU A 366 -1.60 24.30 -1.25
N TYR A 367 -0.36 24.58 -0.86
CA TYR A 367 0.72 23.60 -0.80
C TYR A 367 0.37 22.46 0.20
N PRO A 368 0.51 21.16 -0.17
CA PRO A 368 0.06 20.01 0.64
C PRO A 368 0.51 20.03 2.11
N LYS A 369 1.69 20.56 2.40
CA LYS A 369 2.27 20.67 3.75
C LYS A 369 1.42 21.47 4.76
N TYR A 370 0.65 22.47 4.31
CA TYR A 370 -0.21 23.27 5.20
C TYR A 370 -1.48 22.53 5.62
N TRP A 371 -1.92 21.56 4.81
CA TRP A 371 -3.07 20.71 5.10
C TRP A 371 -2.75 19.74 6.24
N PHE A 372 -1.56 19.15 6.23
CA PHE A 372 -1.09 18.19 7.24
C PHE A 372 -0.94 18.75 8.65
N ASN A 373 -0.57 20.03 8.78
CA ASN A 373 -0.41 20.64 10.10
C ASN A 373 -1.74 20.94 10.81
N LYS A 374 -2.85 21.04 10.07
CA LYS A 374 -4.15 21.47 10.61
C LYS A 374 -5.17 20.34 10.71
N PHE A 375 -5.02 19.29 9.89
CA PHE A 375 -5.93 18.15 9.85
C PHE A 375 -5.21 16.86 10.20
N ASN A 376 -5.25 16.50 11.48
CA ASN A 376 -4.73 15.22 11.95
C ASN A 376 -5.89 14.20 12.01
N LEU A 377 -6.15 13.49 10.92
CA LEU A 377 -7.43 12.79 10.76
C LEU A 377 -7.27 11.42 10.09
N ASP A 378 -7.08 10.39 10.91
CA ASP A 378 -7.42 8.98 10.60
C ASP A 378 -8.96 8.85 10.55
N LEU A 379 -9.60 9.38 9.51
CA LEU A 379 -11.06 9.33 9.37
C LEU A 379 -11.53 8.12 8.57
N GLU A 380 -12.08 7.14 9.28
CA GLU A 380 -12.77 5.98 8.70
C GLU A 380 -14.11 6.37 8.02
N SER A 381 -14.67 7.54 8.29
CA SER A 381 -15.84 8.12 7.61
C SER A 381 -15.75 9.65 7.52
N ILE A 382 -16.14 10.21 6.37
CA ILE A 382 -16.36 11.64 6.21
C ILE A 382 -17.65 11.94 6.98
N ASN A 383 -17.55 12.60 8.12
CA ASN A 383 -18.70 13.05 8.91
C ASN A 383 -18.80 14.58 8.88
N PHE A 384 -19.95 15.13 9.28
CA PHE A 384 -20.23 16.57 9.19
C PHE A 384 -19.19 17.43 9.90
N VAL A 385 -18.72 17.01 11.08
CA VAL A 385 -17.67 17.70 11.86
C VAL A 385 -16.36 17.82 11.06
N SER A 386 -16.02 16.78 10.29
CA SER A 386 -14.83 16.79 9.43
C SER A 386 -14.97 17.82 8.32
N LEU A 387 -16.15 17.92 7.73
CA LEU A 387 -16.45 18.82 6.61
C LEU A 387 -16.57 20.28 7.06
N GLU A 388 -17.10 20.52 8.26
CA GLU A 388 -17.10 21.84 8.92
C GLU A 388 -15.67 22.35 9.13
N THR A 389 -14.77 21.47 9.53
CA THR A 389 -13.34 21.79 9.69
C THR A 389 -12.71 22.12 8.33
N TRP A 390 -13.12 21.41 7.27
CA TRP A 390 -12.64 21.66 5.90
C TRP A 390 -13.10 23.01 5.37
N PHE A 391 -14.38 23.33 5.47
CA PHE A 391 -14.90 24.62 4.99
C PHE A 391 -14.27 25.80 5.71
N SER A 392 -14.12 25.71 7.03
CA SER A 392 -13.48 26.77 7.81
C SER A 392 -12.02 27.00 7.42
N TYR A 393 -11.32 25.93 7.03
CA TYR A 393 -9.95 26.04 6.54
C TYR A 393 -9.86 26.62 5.13
N TYR A 394 -10.63 26.10 4.18
CA TYR A 394 -10.57 26.58 2.80
C TYR A 394 -11.01 28.04 2.71
N TYR A 395 -12.04 28.44 3.46
CA TYR A 395 -12.40 29.85 3.59
C TYR A 395 -11.23 30.70 4.10
N GLN A 396 -10.56 30.27 5.18
CA GLN A 396 -9.38 30.95 5.71
C GLN A 396 -8.21 30.99 4.73
N ALA A 397 -8.02 29.94 3.96
CA ALA A 397 -6.93 29.84 3.01
C ALA A 397 -7.12 30.75 1.80
N TRP A 398 -8.34 30.82 1.27
CA TRP A 398 -8.66 31.61 0.10
C TRP A 398 -8.87 33.09 0.40
N THR A 399 -9.34 33.42 1.60
CA THR A 399 -9.65 34.82 1.96
C THR A 399 -8.62 35.43 2.91
N TYR A 400 -7.75 34.62 3.53
CA TYR A 400 -6.90 34.99 4.66
C TYR A 400 -7.66 35.45 5.91
N TYR A 401 -9.00 35.37 5.93
CA TYR A 401 -9.85 35.76 7.05
C TYR A 401 -10.47 34.56 7.76
N LYS A 402 -10.69 34.66 9.08
CA LYS A 402 -11.43 33.62 9.81
C LYS A 402 -12.93 33.73 9.51
N PRO A 403 -13.64 32.61 9.24
CA PRO A 403 -15.07 32.65 9.07
C PRO A 403 -15.74 33.04 10.38
N THR A 404 -16.79 33.86 10.28
CA THR A 404 -17.54 34.38 11.41
C THR A 404 -18.91 33.71 11.54
N LYS A 405 -19.51 33.31 10.42
CA LYS A 405 -20.86 32.74 10.36
C LYS A 405 -20.98 31.51 9.45
N LEU A 406 -19.89 31.07 8.82
CA LEU A 406 -19.85 29.97 7.86
C LEU A 406 -20.54 28.71 8.39
N LEU A 407 -20.25 28.32 9.63
CA LEU A 407 -20.79 27.09 10.22
C LEU A 407 -22.28 27.19 10.57
N SER A 408 -22.73 28.31 11.15
CA SER A 408 -24.15 28.50 11.46
C SER A 408 -25.01 28.63 10.20
N LYS A 409 -24.43 29.20 9.15
CA LYS A 409 -25.01 29.29 7.81
C LYS A 409 -25.04 27.94 7.10
N PHE A 410 -24.01 27.12 7.29
CA PHE A 410 -23.96 25.75 6.80
C PHE A 410 -25.03 24.85 7.46
N GLU A 411 -25.27 25.00 8.76
CA GLU A 411 -26.40 24.31 9.41
C GLU A 411 -27.77 24.76 8.86
N SER A 412 -27.89 26.04 8.46
CA SER A 412 -29.13 26.53 7.81
C SER A 412 -29.34 25.90 6.43
N TYR A 413 -28.26 25.67 5.68
CA TYR A 413 -28.27 24.90 4.43
C TYR A 413 -28.75 23.46 4.63
N LYS A 414 -28.18 22.79 5.64
CA LYS A 414 -28.48 21.39 5.96
C LYS A 414 -29.94 21.12 6.34
N VAL A 415 -30.59 22.08 6.99
CA VAL A 415 -32.02 21.95 7.36
C VAL A 415 -32.94 22.54 6.28
N GLU A 416 -32.41 22.79 5.06
CA GLU A 416 -33.14 23.33 3.92
C GLU A 416 -33.86 24.65 4.25
N LYS A 417 -33.26 25.47 5.11
CA LYS A 417 -33.82 26.76 5.49
C LYS A 417 -33.62 27.73 4.34
N LEU A 418 -34.66 28.52 4.05
CA LEU A 418 -34.67 29.55 3.01
C LEU A 418 -33.36 30.37 3.00
N PRO A 419 -32.64 30.50 1.86
CA PRO A 419 -33.03 30.17 0.48
C PRO A 419 -32.64 28.76 0.00
N PHE A 420 -32.33 27.83 0.91
CA PHE A 420 -31.77 26.52 0.60
C PHE A 420 -32.77 25.42 0.27
N ASP A 421 -34.05 25.77 0.19
CA ASP A 421 -35.10 24.84 -0.23
C ASP A 421 -35.12 24.65 -1.76
N ASN A 422 -35.66 23.50 -2.16
CA ASN A 422 -35.67 23.08 -3.56
C ASN A 422 -36.49 23.98 -4.47
N ASN A 423 -37.58 24.59 -3.98
CA ASN A 423 -38.44 25.43 -4.80
C ASN A 423 -37.72 26.71 -5.24
N ILE A 424 -36.80 27.22 -4.43
CA ILE A 424 -35.97 28.36 -4.79
C ILE A 424 -34.89 27.95 -5.77
N TYR A 425 -34.22 26.81 -5.55
CA TYR A 425 -33.20 26.32 -6.47
C TYR A 425 -33.75 26.09 -7.89
N GLU A 426 -34.93 25.47 -8.03
CA GLU A 426 -35.56 25.18 -9.33
C GLU A 426 -35.83 26.45 -10.17
N GLN A 427 -36.03 27.61 -9.52
CA GLN A 427 -36.22 28.90 -10.22
C GLN A 427 -34.98 29.34 -11.00
N PHE A 428 -33.80 28.82 -10.65
CA PHE A 428 -32.54 29.09 -11.35
C PHE A 428 -32.29 28.15 -12.53
N LYS A 429 -33.23 27.25 -12.87
CA LYS A 429 -33.14 26.33 -14.02
C LYS A 429 -31.80 25.57 -14.06
N ASP A 430 -31.43 24.97 -12.93
CA ASP A 430 -30.18 24.23 -12.73
C ASP A 430 -28.87 25.06 -12.84
N ASN A 431 -28.96 26.40 -12.95
CA ASN A 431 -27.79 27.28 -12.90
C ASN A 431 -27.27 27.44 -11.47
N ILE A 432 -26.41 26.50 -11.07
CA ILE A 432 -25.88 26.41 -9.71
C ILE A 432 -25.08 27.63 -9.26
N LEU A 433 -24.34 28.26 -10.17
CA LEU A 433 -23.55 29.45 -9.83
C LEU A 433 -24.47 30.66 -9.62
N ALA A 434 -25.46 30.86 -10.48
CA ALA A 434 -26.46 31.93 -10.31
C ALA A 434 -27.24 31.77 -9.00
N TYR A 435 -27.56 30.53 -8.61
CA TYR A 435 -28.18 30.22 -7.34
C TYR A 435 -27.28 30.57 -6.15
N TRP A 436 -26.00 30.18 -6.18
CA TRP A 436 -25.08 30.52 -5.08
C TRP A 436 -24.84 32.02 -5.01
N TYR A 437 -24.66 32.71 -6.15
CA TYR A 437 -24.58 34.17 -6.17
C TYR A 437 -25.83 34.85 -5.60
N PHE A 438 -27.04 34.30 -5.81
CA PHE A 438 -28.25 34.78 -5.15
C PHE A 438 -28.17 34.62 -3.63
N CYS A 439 -27.64 33.49 -3.15
CA CYS A 439 -27.45 33.23 -1.73
C CYS A 439 -26.42 34.16 -1.07
N SER A 440 -25.51 34.80 -1.83
CA SER A 440 -24.43 35.67 -1.31
C SER A 440 -24.94 36.74 -0.32
N THR A 441 -26.09 37.36 -0.63
CA THR A 441 -26.69 38.44 0.15
C THR A 441 -26.91 38.10 1.62
N MET A 442 -27.22 36.84 1.91
CA MET A 442 -27.47 36.34 3.26
C MET A 442 -26.44 35.29 3.69
N TYR A 443 -25.63 34.77 2.77
CA TYR A 443 -24.75 33.62 2.95
C TYR A 443 -23.33 33.76 2.36
N GLU A 444 -22.82 34.98 2.23
CA GLU A 444 -21.50 35.35 1.70
C GLU A 444 -20.35 34.36 1.97
N GLU A 445 -20.06 33.99 3.23
CA GLU A 445 -18.95 33.07 3.51
C GLU A 445 -19.16 31.66 2.93
N LEU A 446 -20.41 31.16 2.99
CA LEU A 446 -20.77 29.84 2.49
C LEU A 446 -20.89 29.84 0.97
N GLU A 447 -21.45 30.91 0.41
CA GLU A 447 -21.48 31.18 -1.02
C GLU A 447 -20.07 31.21 -1.60
N PHE A 448 -19.16 31.98 -1.00
CA PHE A 448 -17.78 32.10 -1.48
C PHE A 448 -17.10 30.72 -1.59
N VAL A 449 -17.28 29.88 -0.56
CA VAL A 449 -16.73 28.51 -0.56
C VAL A 449 -17.39 27.64 -1.62
N ALA A 450 -18.73 27.66 -1.70
CA ALA A 450 -19.48 26.88 -2.67
C ALA A 450 -19.13 27.27 -4.10
N THR A 451 -19.14 28.56 -4.42
CA THR A 451 -18.80 29.11 -5.74
C THR A 451 -17.37 28.76 -6.13
N LYS A 452 -16.39 28.80 -5.22
CA LYS A 452 -15.00 28.36 -5.50
C LYS A 452 -14.91 26.86 -5.80
N ILE A 453 -15.60 26.01 -5.04
CA ILE A 453 -15.65 24.55 -5.28
C ILE A 453 -16.31 24.24 -6.63
N PHE A 454 -17.42 24.89 -6.95
CA PHE A 454 -18.12 24.70 -8.22
C PHE A 454 -17.31 25.26 -9.40
N SER A 455 -16.55 26.34 -9.23
CA SER A 455 -15.66 26.88 -10.27
C SER A 455 -14.49 25.96 -10.61
N ILE A 456 -13.94 25.24 -9.62
CA ILE A 456 -12.89 24.21 -9.83
C ILE A 456 -13.43 23.02 -10.65
N SER A 457 -14.75 22.83 -10.69
CA SER A 457 -15.40 21.65 -11.26
C SER A 457 -15.63 21.68 -12.77
N VAL A 458 -15.19 22.72 -13.47
CA VAL A 458 -15.82 23.09 -14.75
C VAL A 458 -15.06 22.78 -16.05
N THR A 459 -13.71 22.64 -16.16
CA THR A 459 -13.14 22.14 -17.44
C THR A 459 -11.80 21.39 -17.38
N SER A 460 -11.64 20.41 -18.30
CA SER A 460 -10.38 19.70 -18.62
C SER A 460 -9.33 20.62 -19.26
N ALA A 461 -9.75 21.61 -20.03
CA ALA A 461 -8.87 22.55 -20.73
C ALA A 461 -8.08 23.44 -19.75
N SER A 462 -8.69 23.84 -18.63
CA SER A 462 -7.98 24.57 -17.57
C SER A 462 -6.93 23.72 -16.86
N VAL A 463 -7.12 22.40 -16.81
CA VAL A 463 -6.16 21.46 -16.21
C VAL A 463 -5.01 21.15 -17.20
N GLU A 464 -5.28 21.02 -18.49
CA GLU A 464 -4.23 20.89 -19.52
C GLU A 464 -3.36 22.16 -19.63
N HIS A 465 -3.96 23.35 -19.56
CA HIS A 465 -3.24 24.63 -19.58
C HIS A 465 -2.44 24.89 -18.28
N LEU A 466 -2.86 24.27 -17.16
CA LEU A 466 -2.13 24.25 -15.87
C LEU A 466 -0.88 23.37 -15.95
N PHE A 467 -0.96 22.18 -16.55
CA PHE A 467 0.21 21.31 -16.68
C PHE A 467 1.20 21.78 -17.76
N SER A 468 0.72 22.43 -18.82
CA SER A 468 1.58 23.07 -19.82
C SER A 468 2.38 24.26 -19.25
N SER A 469 1.84 24.98 -18.25
CA SER A 469 2.52 26.12 -17.61
C SER A 469 3.37 25.70 -16.40
N MET A 470 3.13 24.53 -15.82
CA MET A 470 4.02 23.87 -14.85
C MET A 470 5.22 23.17 -15.51
N GLY A 471 5.31 23.18 -16.85
CA GLY A 471 6.47 22.72 -17.61
C GLY A 471 7.67 23.66 -17.51
N PHE A 472 8.25 23.83 -16.31
CA PHE A 472 9.62 24.30 -16.12
C PHE A 472 10.14 23.89 -14.74
N LEU A 473 10.85 22.76 -14.69
CA LEU A 473 12.10 22.56 -13.96
C LEU A 473 12.85 21.36 -14.59
N HIS A 474 13.03 21.41 -15.91
CA HIS A 474 14.26 20.91 -16.52
C HIS A 474 15.15 22.14 -16.71
N THR A 475 16.13 22.31 -15.81
CA THR A 475 17.55 22.67 -16.07
C THR A 475 18.17 23.31 -14.84
N SER A 476 19.31 22.73 -14.45
CA SER A 476 20.36 23.16 -13.50
C SER A 476 20.12 22.88 -12.02
#